data_AF-L8DIC4-F1
#
_entry.id   AF-L8DIC4-F1
#
_cell.length_a   1.000
_cell.length_b   1.000
_cell.length_c   1.000
_cell.angle_alpha   90.00
_cell.angle_beta   90.00
_cell.angle_gamma   90.00
#
_symmetry.space_group_name_H-M   'P 1'
#
loop_
_entity.id
_entity.type
_entity.pdbx_description
1 polymer ?
#
loop_
_entity_poly.entity_id
_entity_poly.type
_entity_poly.pdbx_seq_one_letter_code
_entity_poly.pdbx_strand_id
1 'polypeptide(L)'
;MPALRRMFFRTAAPLIGIAAALLCAAPAQALPTPADMADVPARTALSYEHLPTGTYVGSAEDNAPRPGLSTVKLYIADYVVRFGDGSARDRDLARRLIEVSDDGVASVLDSKYPQAISATASEFGLNSTSRGSFWGNSSTSTADTVRFLSAKKRTDPTSPVLAWMNSAAPVAADGTVQDWGTQRLPGVTGSKWGWADDGYSVVASASIGDDFVVASNTYGPRRAQTDDVLAALGDVDLTAPPAPGAVTDLPVIPGLPSVEELLQMLAPR
;
A
#
# COMPACT_ATOMS: atom_id res chain seq x y z
N MET A 1 56.87 -22.57 68.11
CA MET A 1 56.87 -21.48 67.11
C MET A 1 56.10 -21.96 65.87
N PRO A 2 55.39 -21.05 65.17
CA PRO A 2 54.04 -21.20 64.60
C PRO A 2 54.06 -22.01 63.26
N ALA A 3 52.99 -22.36 62.55
CA ALA A 3 51.68 -21.75 62.43
C ALA A 3 50.65 -22.76 61.88
N LEU A 4 49.41 -22.54 62.33
CA LEU A 4 48.14 -22.96 61.78
C LEU A 4 47.99 -22.54 60.29
N ARG A 5 47.44 -23.41 59.43
CA ARG A 5 46.50 -22.94 58.40
C ARG A 5 45.48 -24.01 58.00
N ARG A 6 44.27 -23.80 58.57
CA ARG A 6 42.96 -24.26 58.10
C ARG A 6 42.76 -23.86 56.63
N MET A 7 42.35 -24.79 55.77
CA MET A 7 40.96 -25.05 55.35
C MET A 7 40.46 -24.04 54.32
N PHE A 8 39.92 -24.57 53.22
CA PHE A 8 38.65 -24.22 52.56
C PHE A 8 38.77 -24.37 51.04
N PHE A 9 38.13 -25.42 50.55
CA PHE A 9 37.72 -25.59 49.16
C PHE A 9 36.96 -24.35 48.71
N ARG A 10 37.39 -23.74 47.60
CA ARG A 10 36.56 -22.82 46.82
C ARG A 10 36.14 -23.55 45.56
N THR A 11 34.86 -23.92 45.54
CA THR A 11 34.09 -24.28 44.35
C THR A 11 34.14 -23.11 43.36
N ALA A 12 34.73 -23.33 42.19
CA ALA A 12 34.60 -22.44 41.05
C ALA A 12 33.21 -22.68 40.43
N ALA A 13 32.30 -21.73 40.59
CA ALA A 13 31.07 -21.69 39.81
C ALA A 13 31.41 -21.28 38.37
N PRO A 14 30.92 -21.99 37.33
CA PRO A 14 31.15 -21.59 35.96
C PRO A 14 30.31 -20.34 35.66
N LEU A 15 30.99 -19.24 35.37
CA LEU A 15 30.42 -18.08 34.67
C LEU A 15 29.94 -18.58 33.29
N ILE A 16 28.64 -18.88 33.19
CA ILE A 16 27.97 -19.02 31.90
C ILE A 16 28.00 -17.62 31.27
N GLY A 17 28.98 -17.43 30.39
CA GLY A 17 29.10 -16.22 29.58
C GLY A 17 27.86 -16.10 28.70
N ILE A 18 27.02 -15.12 29.01
CA ILE A 18 26.05 -14.58 28.07
C ILE A 18 26.88 -13.90 26.98
N ALA A 19 27.22 -14.66 25.94
CA ALA A 19 27.71 -14.09 24.70
C ALA A 19 26.55 -13.30 24.10
N ALA A 20 26.55 -11.99 24.36
CA ALA A 20 25.69 -11.04 23.69
C ALA A 20 25.98 -11.14 22.18
N ALA A 21 25.10 -11.85 21.47
CA ALA A 21 25.03 -11.80 20.03
C ALA A 21 24.59 -10.39 19.65
N LEU A 22 25.54 -9.48 19.52
CA LEU A 22 25.42 -8.27 18.71
C LEU A 22 25.34 -8.71 17.24
N LEU A 23 24.22 -9.35 16.89
CA LEU A 23 23.76 -9.32 15.51
C LEU A 23 23.50 -7.85 15.21
N CYS A 24 24.26 -7.29 14.29
CA CYS A 24 23.85 -6.08 13.58
C CYS A 24 22.53 -6.41 12.87
N ALA A 25 21.41 -6.26 13.58
CA ALA A 25 20.12 -6.14 12.95
C ALA A 25 20.25 -4.89 12.07
N ALA A 26 20.28 -5.08 10.75
CA ALA A 26 19.97 -3.98 9.86
C ALA A 26 18.70 -3.30 10.40
N PRO A 27 18.63 -1.96 10.44
CA PRO A 27 17.40 -1.32 10.91
C PRO A 27 16.26 -1.89 10.08
N ALA A 28 15.32 -2.57 10.72
CA ALA A 28 14.09 -2.97 10.07
C ALA A 28 13.50 -1.67 9.52
N GLN A 29 13.49 -1.53 8.19
CA GLN A 29 12.89 -0.34 7.60
C GLN A 29 11.42 -0.38 7.99
N ALA A 30 11.01 0.66 8.71
CA ALA A 30 9.63 0.76 9.14
C ALA A 30 8.74 0.98 7.91
N LEU A 31 7.51 0.48 7.99
CA LEU A 31 6.45 0.81 7.03
C LEU A 31 6.39 2.32 6.78
N PRO A 32 5.86 2.76 5.62
CA PRO A 32 5.63 4.16 5.34
C PRO A 32 4.92 4.88 6.48
N THR A 33 5.43 6.06 6.82
CA THR A 33 4.94 6.96 7.87
C THR A 33 4.38 8.25 7.24
N PRO A 34 3.64 9.08 8.01
CA PRO A 34 3.21 10.37 7.52
C PRO A 34 4.36 11.29 7.07
N ALA A 35 5.58 11.11 7.60
CA ALA A 35 6.73 11.91 7.21
C ALA A 35 7.17 11.62 5.77
N ASP A 36 7.07 10.36 5.33
CA ASP A 36 7.39 9.94 3.95
C ASP A 36 6.43 10.57 2.91
N MET A 37 5.23 10.97 3.37
CA MET A 37 4.21 11.60 2.53
C MET A 37 4.24 13.14 2.59
N ALA A 38 5.01 13.73 3.52
CA ALA A 38 4.97 15.16 3.80
C ALA A 38 5.50 16.02 2.65
N ASP A 39 6.49 15.51 1.92
CA ASP A 39 7.15 16.21 0.82
C ASP A 39 6.55 15.87 -0.56
N VAL A 40 5.48 15.06 -0.62
CA VAL A 40 4.78 14.79 -1.88
C VAL A 40 4.23 16.10 -2.42
N PRO A 41 4.63 16.54 -3.63
CA PRO A 41 4.20 17.83 -4.16
C PRO A 41 2.69 17.89 -4.34
N ALA A 42 2.04 19.03 -4.07
CA ALA A 42 0.58 19.18 -4.17
C ALA A 42 -0.02 18.82 -5.55
N ARG A 43 0.79 18.84 -6.63
CA ARG A 43 0.35 18.32 -7.94
C ARG A 43 0.05 16.82 -7.91
N THR A 44 0.57 16.07 -6.94
CA THR A 44 0.46 14.62 -6.77
C THR A 44 -0.28 14.29 -5.49
N ALA A 45 -1.35 13.50 -5.63
CA ALA A 45 -1.96 12.79 -4.52
C ALA A 45 -1.35 11.38 -4.46
N LEU A 46 -1.09 10.88 -3.26
CA LEU A 46 -0.54 9.55 -3.00
C LEU A 46 -1.18 8.98 -1.72
N SER A 47 -1.60 7.73 -1.80
CA SER A 47 -2.14 6.96 -0.66
C SER A 47 -1.52 5.58 -0.64
N TYR A 48 -1.24 5.07 0.55
CA TYR A 48 -0.73 3.73 0.80
C TYR A 48 -1.45 3.10 1.99
N GLU A 49 -1.71 1.80 1.90
CA GLU A 49 -2.19 1.01 3.01
C GLU A 49 -1.47 -0.33 3.10
N HIS A 50 -0.93 -0.63 4.27
CA HIS A 50 -0.46 -1.96 4.64
C HIS A 50 -1.62 -2.76 5.26
N LEU A 51 -2.02 -3.83 4.59
CA LEU A 51 -3.22 -4.61 4.91
C LEU A 51 -3.11 -5.35 6.25
N PRO A 52 -2.01 -6.05 6.58
CA PRO A 52 -1.90 -6.81 7.83
C PRO A 52 -2.04 -5.96 9.09
N THR A 53 -1.56 -4.72 9.04
CA THR A 53 -1.53 -3.83 10.21
C THR A 53 -2.63 -2.78 10.18
N GLY A 54 -3.25 -2.56 9.02
CA GLY A 54 -4.17 -1.45 8.81
C GLY A 54 -3.49 -0.08 8.78
N THR A 55 -2.16 -0.03 8.65
CA THR A 55 -1.41 1.23 8.58
C THR A 55 -1.75 1.93 7.28
N TYR A 56 -2.40 3.08 7.37
CA TYR A 56 -2.68 3.98 6.25
C TYR A 56 -1.83 5.24 6.37
N VAL A 57 -1.24 5.67 5.27
CA VAL A 57 -0.60 6.99 5.13
C VAL A 57 -0.96 7.60 3.79
N GLY A 58 -1.09 8.92 3.75
CA GLY A 58 -1.43 9.66 2.54
C GLY A 58 -0.78 11.04 2.53
N SER A 59 -0.55 11.56 1.32
CA SER A 59 -0.15 12.94 1.07
C SER A 59 -1.25 13.92 1.49
N ALA A 60 -0.92 15.22 1.59
CA ALA A 60 -1.91 16.27 1.89
C ALA A 60 -3.13 16.28 0.93
N GLU A 61 -2.95 15.81 -0.30
CA GLU A 61 -3.96 15.83 -1.37
C GLU A 61 -4.68 14.48 -1.56
N ASP A 62 -4.45 13.50 -0.67
CA ASP A 62 -4.88 12.12 -0.84
C ASP A 62 -6.40 11.92 -0.94
N ASN A 63 -7.16 12.77 -0.24
CA ASN A 63 -8.62 12.79 -0.22
C ASN A 63 -9.23 13.73 -1.27
N ALA A 64 -8.43 14.54 -1.97
CA ALA A 64 -8.95 15.49 -2.93
C ALA A 64 -9.60 14.77 -4.12
N PRO A 65 -10.84 15.13 -4.52
CA PRO A 65 -11.44 14.59 -5.74
C PRO A 65 -10.68 15.11 -6.96
N ARG A 66 -10.17 14.19 -7.77
CA ARG A 66 -9.44 14.45 -9.02
C ARG A 66 -10.10 13.69 -10.17
N PRO A 67 -9.81 14.01 -11.45
CA PRO A 67 -10.26 13.21 -12.56
C PRO A 67 -9.91 11.73 -12.35
N GLY A 68 -10.91 10.86 -12.41
CA GLY A 68 -10.77 9.44 -12.15
C GLY A 68 -10.21 8.64 -13.34
N LEU A 69 -10.18 9.23 -14.53
CA LEU A 69 -9.53 8.69 -15.72
C LEU A 69 -9.87 7.19 -15.94
N SER A 70 -8.88 6.37 -16.30
CA SER A 70 -9.08 4.92 -16.43
C SER A 70 -8.99 4.15 -15.11
N THR A 71 -8.84 4.78 -13.94
CA THR A 71 -8.88 4.05 -12.65
C THR A 71 -10.31 3.77 -12.19
N VAL A 72 -11.30 4.62 -12.53
CA VAL A 72 -12.72 4.36 -12.20
C VAL A 72 -13.31 3.11 -12.87
N LYS A 73 -12.61 2.60 -13.89
CA LYS A 73 -12.89 1.31 -14.53
C LYS A 73 -12.85 0.14 -13.53
N LEU A 74 -12.07 0.26 -12.45
CA LEU A 74 -12.06 -0.71 -11.35
C LEU A 74 -13.45 -0.87 -10.72
N TYR A 75 -14.15 0.25 -10.50
CA TYR A 75 -15.49 0.26 -9.91
C TYR A 75 -16.53 -0.32 -10.86
N ILE A 76 -16.43 0.01 -12.15
CA ILE A 76 -17.31 -0.57 -13.18
C ILE A 76 -17.12 -2.08 -13.27
N ALA A 77 -15.87 -2.55 -13.36
CA ALA A 77 -15.58 -3.99 -13.47
C ALA A 77 -16.09 -4.78 -12.26
N ASP A 78 -15.87 -4.26 -11.05
CA ASP A 78 -16.35 -4.89 -9.81
C ASP A 78 -17.87 -4.98 -9.77
N TYR A 79 -18.55 -3.88 -10.08
CA TYR A 79 -20.01 -3.85 -10.14
C TYR A 79 -20.55 -4.88 -11.15
N VAL A 80 -19.98 -4.94 -12.35
CA VAL A 80 -20.39 -5.87 -13.40
C VAL A 80 -20.19 -7.32 -12.97
N VAL A 81 -19.06 -7.64 -12.33
CA VAL A 81 -18.77 -9.00 -11.87
C VAL A 81 -19.74 -9.46 -10.79
N ARG A 82 -20.13 -8.57 -9.87
CA ARG A 82 -20.95 -8.92 -8.69
C ARG A 82 -22.45 -8.79 -8.93
N PHE A 83 -22.84 -7.78 -9.70
CA PHE A 83 -24.23 -7.31 -9.83
C PHE A 83 -24.70 -7.20 -11.28
N GLY A 84 -23.83 -7.45 -12.25
CA GLY A 84 -24.21 -7.54 -13.66
C GLY A 84 -25.17 -8.70 -13.92
N ASP A 85 -25.53 -8.90 -15.19
CA ASP A 85 -26.50 -9.93 -15.58
C ASP A 85 -25.93 -11.36 -15.57
N GLY A 86 -24.69 -11.53 -15.11
CA GLY A 86 -23.98 -12.80 -15.05
C GLY A 86 -23.55 -13.34 -16.42
N SER A 87 -23.73 -12.57 -17.51
CA SER A 87 -23.39 -13.03 -18.85
C SER A 87 -21.87 -13.18 -19.02
N ALA A 88 -21.46 -14.22 -19.76
CA ALA A 88 -20.07 -14.43 -20.11
C ALA A 88 -19.48 -13.24 -20.90
N ARG A 89 -20.32 -12.56 -21.69
CA ARG A 89 -19.94 -11.36 -22.43
C ARG A 89 -19.56 -10.22 -21.48
N ASP A 90 -20.38 -9.93 -20.50
CA ASP A 90 -20.09 -8.84 -19.55
C ASP A 90 -18.84 -9.12 -18.73
N ARG A 91 -18.63 -10.39 -18.36
CA ARG A 91 -17.39 -10.80 -17.69
C ARG A 91 -16.16 -10.61 -18.57
N ASP A 92 -16.25 -10.94 -19.86
CA ASP A 92 -15.15 -10.71 -20.82
C ASP A 92 -14.87 -9.22 -21.03
N LEU A 93 -15.92 -8.42 -21.12
CA LEU A 93 -15.83 -6.96 -21.20
C LEU A 93 -15.19 -6.39 -19.93
N ALA A 94 -15.62 -6.81 -18.74
CA ALA A 94 -15.03 -6.37 -17.48
C ALA A 94 -13.55 -6.75 -17.35
N ARG A 95 -13.16 -7.93 -17.86
CA ARG A 95 -11.74 -8.31 -17.95
C ARG A 95 -10.95 -7.35 -18.83
N ARG A 96 -11.40 -7.11 -20.07
CA ARG A 96 -10.73 -6.19 -21.02
C ARG A 96 -10.63 -4.77 -20.47
N LEU A 97 -11.65 -4.35 -19.72
CA LEU A 97 -11.70 -3.06 -19.06
C LEU A 97 -10.51 -2.85 -18.10
N ILE A 98 -10.08 -3.91 -17.42
CA ILE A 98 -8.96 -3.87 -16.49
C ILE A 98 -7.64 -4.16 -17.21
N GLU A 99 -7.56 -5.26 -17.96
CA GLU A 99 -6.29 -5.75 -18.52
C GLU A 99 -5.72 -4.82 -19.58
N VAL A 100 -6.55 -4.34 -20.50
CA VAL A 100 -6.13 -3.50 -21.64
C VAL A 100 -6.75 -2.10 -21.61
N SER A 101 -7.40 -1.72 -20.50
CA SER A 101 -7.95 -0.38 -20.29
C SER A 101 -8.87 0.13 -21.41
N ASP A 102 -9.66 -0.75 -22.02
CA ASP A 102 -10.43 -0.44 -23.22
C ASP A 102 -11.60 0.53 -22.98
N ASP A 103 -11.52 1.73 -23.55
CA ASP A 103 -12.53 2.81 -23.42
C ASP A 103 -13.84 2.52 -24.15
N GLY A 104 -13.79 1.80 -25.26
CA GLY A 104 -14.99 1.37 -25.99
C GLY A 104 -15.79 0.41 -25.12
N VAL A 105 -15.10 -0.54 -24.49
CA VAL A 105 -15.71 -1.47 -23.53
C VAL A 105 -16.21 -0.75 -22.28
N ALA A 106 -15.47 0.24 -21.77
CA ALA A 106 -15.91 1.08 -20.66
C ALA A 106 -17.25 1.76 -20.95
N SER A 107 -17.38 2.32 -22.16
CA SER A 107 -18.59 3.01 -22.59
C SER A 107 -19.78 2.04 -22.75
N VAL A 108 -19.53 0.82 -23.23
CA VAL A 108 -20.57 -0.23 -23.30
C VAL A 108 -21.06 -0.60 -21.90
N LEU A 109 -20.16 -0.85 -20.95
CA LEU A 109 -20.52 -1.27 -19.60
C LEU A 109 -21.14 -0.13 -18.79
N ASP A 110 -20.62 1.10 -18.88
CA ASP A 110 -21.21 2.29 -18.23
C ASP A 110 -22.61 2.59 -18.79
N SER A 111 -22.84 2.39 -20.08
CA SER A 111 -24.19 2.57 -20.66
C SER A 111 -25.18 1.50 -20.17
N LYS A 112 -24.71 0.26 -19.98
CA LYS A 112 -25.53 -0.85 -19.49
C LYS A 112 -25.77 -0.76 -17.97
N TYR A 113 -24.78 -0.28 -17.23
CA TYR A 113 -24.78 -0.15 -15.77
C TYR A 113 -24.41 1.26 -15.33
N PRO A 114 -25.23 2.29 -15.63
CA PRO A 114 -24.89 3.69 -15.35
C PRO A 114 -24.77 4.00 -13.85
N GLN A 115 -25.28 3.13 -12.98
CA GLN A 115 -25.14 3.23 -11.54
C GLN A 115 -23.80 2.71 -11.00
N ALA A 116 -23.00 2.00 -11.79
CA ALA A 116 -21.89 1.19 -11.29
C ALA A 116 -20.93 1.97 -10.39
N ILE A 117 -20.42 3.11 -10.86
CA ILE A 117 -19.47 3.95 -10.09
C ILE A 117 -20.12 4.46 -8.79
N SER A 118 -21.33 5.01 -8.86
CA SER A 118 -22.01 5.56 -7.68
C SER A 118 -22.43 4.48 -6.68
N ALA A 119 -22.82 3.29 -7.16
CA ALA A 119 -23.19 2.16 -6.33
C ALA A 119 -21.96 1.60 -5.59
N THR A 120 -20.83 1.41 -6.29
CA THR A 120 -19.56 1.04 -5.67
C THR A 120 -19.10 2.12 -4.68
N ALA A 121 -19.19 3.40 -5.03
CA ALA A 121 -18.84 4.48 -4.12
C ALA A 121 -19.66 4.43 -2.81
N SER A 122 -20.97 4.22 -2.93
CA SER A 122 -21.85 4.07 -1.76
C SER A 122 -21.54 2.82 -0.95
N GLU A 123 -21.26 1.68 -1.60
CA GLU A 123 -20.98 0.41 -0.92
C GLU A 123 -19.70 0.49 -0.09
N PHE A 124 -18.64 1.05 -0.67
CA PHE A 124 -17.33 1.10 -0.02
C PHE A 124 -17.09 2.38 0.79
N GLY A 125 -18.02 3.34 0.78
CA GLY A 125 -17.89 4.63 1.47
C GLY A 125 -16.79 5.51 0.86
N LEU A 126 -16.78 5.61 -0.46
CA LEU A 126 -15.81 6.38 -1.26
C LEU A 126 -16.31 7.82 -1.43
N ASN A 127 -15.96 8.70 -0.50
CA ASN A 127 -16.61 10.01 -0.35
C ASN A 127 -16.18 11.05 -1.40
N SER A 128 -15.06 10.83 -2.09
CA SER A 128 -14.55 11.69 -3.16
C SER A 128 -14.79 11.09 -4.55
N THR A 129 -15.49 9.96 -4.61
CA THR A 129 -15.80 9.25 -5.83
C THR A 129 -17.21 9.55 -6.30
N SER A 130 -17.33 10.07 -7.52
CA SER A 130 -18.63 10.40 -8.10
C SER A 130 -18.63 10.15 -9.60
N ARG A 131 -19.75 9.63 -10.11
CA ARG A 131 -19.93 9.46 -11.56
C ARG A 131 -20.19 10.82 -12.20
N GLY A 132 -19.48 11.11 -13.29
CA GLY A 132 -19.77 12.26 -14.15
C GLY A 132 -20.97 12.03 -15.09
N SER A 133 -21.04 12.81 -16.17
CA SER A 133 -22.01 12.59 -17.25
C SER A 133 -21.84 11.22 -17.92
N PHE A 134 -20.59 10.76 -18.04
CA PHE A 134 -20.19 9.42 -18.44
C PHE A 134 -18.96 8.98 -17.63
N TRP A 135 -18.58 7.71 -17.70
CA TRP A 135 -17.47 7.16 -16.90
C TRP A 135 -16.18 8.01 -16.95
N GLY A 136 -15.77 8.51 -18.12
CA GLY A 136 -14.50 9.25 -18.29
C GLY A 136 -14.50 10.64 -17.65
N ASN A 137 -15.67 11.19 -17.33
CA ASN A 137 -15.82 12.46 -16.61
C ASN A 137 -16.07 12.25 -15.10
N SER A 138 -15.80 11.05 -14.58
CA SER A 138 -15.97 10.74 -13.16
C SER A 138 -14.79 11.23 -12.33
N SER A 139 -15.02 11.45 -11.03
CA SER A 139 -13.97 11.80 -10.06
C SER A 139 -13.70 10.65 -9.10
N THR A 140 -12.50 10.61 -8.54
CA THR A 140 -12.14 9.81 -7.35
C THR A 140 -10.95 10.45 -6.64
N SER A 141 -10.57 9.92 -5.48
CA SER A 141 -9.34 10.26 -4.77
C SER A 141 -8.42 9.04 -4.68
N THR A 142 -7.14 9.25 -4.34
CA THR A 142 -6.23 8.12 -4.11
C THR A 142 -6.62 7.37 -2.84
N ALA A 143 -7.15 8.08 -1.82
CA ALA A 143 -7.66 7.48 -0.60
C ALA A 143 -8.85 6.54 -0.89
N ASP A 144 -9.79 6.97 -1.73
CA ASP A 144 -10.93 6.14 -2.13
C ASP A 144 -10.50 4.93 -2.95
N THR A 145 -9.54 5.10 -3.86
CA THR A 145 -9.00 4.01 -4.67
C THR A 145 -8.31 2.95 -3.79
N VAL A 146 -7.48 3.38 -2.83
CA VAL A 146 -6.85 2.48 -1.85
C VAL A 146 -7.90 1.80 -1.00
N ARG A 147 -8.86 2.55 -0.45
CA ARG A 147 -9.95 2.00 0.36
C ARG A 147 -10.73 0.91 -0.36
N PHE A 148 -11.10 1.13 -1.62
CA PHE A 148 -11.79 0.15 -2.45
C PHE A 148 -10.95 -1.13 -2.63
N LEU A 149 -9.70 -1.00 -3.09
CA LEU A 149 -8.84 -2.14 -3.35
C LEU A 149 -8.48 -2.91 -2.06
N SER A 150 -8.25 -2.21 -0.96
CA SER A 150 -7.98 -2.82 0.33
C SER A 150 -9.19 -3.56 0.88
N ALA A 151 -10.39 -2.98 0.77
CA ALA A 151 -11.62 -3.67 1.13
C ALA A 151 -11.85 -4.93 0.28
N LYS A 152 -11.58 -4.85 -1.03
CA LYS A 152 -11.62 -6.01 -1.93
C LYS A 152 -10.64 -7.09 -1.52
N LYS A 153 -9.37 -6.75 -1.25
CA LYS A 153 -8.38 -7.74 -0.78
C LYS A 153 -8.76 -8.41 0.55
N ARG A 154 -9.44 -7.69 1.45
CA ARG A 154 -9.90 -8.26 2.72
C ARG A 154 -11.15 -9.13 2.60
N THR A 155 -12.10 -8.73 1.75
CA THR A 155 -13.45 -9.32 1.74
C THR A 155 -13.72 -10.25 0.55
N ASP A 156 -12.97 -10.09 -0.54
CA ASP A 156 -13.05 -10.88 -1.76
C ASP A 156 -11.65 -11.00 -2.40
N PRO A 157 -10.68 -11.65 -1.71
CA PRO A 157 -9.30 -11.79 -2.20
C PRO A 157 -9.21 -12.57 -3.52
N THR A 158 -10.23 -13.38 -3.84
CA THR A 158 -10.33 -14.13 -5.09
C THR A 158 -11.02 -13.36 -6.21
N SER A 159 -11.27 -12.06 -6.02
CA SER A 159 -12.00 -11.26 -7.00
C SER A 159 -11.32 -11.31 -8.38
N PRO A 160 -12.08 -11.54 -9.46
CA PRO A 160 -11.56 -11.43 -10.82
C PRO A 160 -10.89 -10.08 -11.10
N VAL A 161 -11.35 -8.98 -10.50
CA VAL A 161 -10.75 -7.65 -10.69
C VAL A 161 -9.29 -7.61 -10.21
N LEU A 162 -8.98 -8.22 -9.06
CA LEU A 162 -7.62 -8.30 -8.54
C LEU A 162 -6.74 -9.17 -9.44
N ALA A 163 -7.27 -10.31 -9.91
CA ALA A 163 -6.57 -11.15 -10.87
C ALA A 163 -6.28 -10.42 -12.19
N TRP A 164 -7.22 -9.64 -12.71
CA TRP A 164 -7.04 -8.86 -13.94
C TRP A 164 -6.07 -7.70 -13.78
N MET A 165 -5.91 -7.13 -12.59
CA MET A 165 -4.83 -6.17 -12.31
C MET A 165 -3.46 -6.86 -12.37
N ASN A 166 -3.34 -8.09 -11.87
CA ASN A 166 -2.10 -8.88 -11.95
C ASN A 166 -1.76 -9.32 -13.37
N SER A 167 -2.77 -9.47 -14.25
CA SER A 167 -2.59 -9.80 -15.67
C SER A 167 -2.71 -8.59 -16.59
N ALA A 168 -2.59 -7.37 -16.07
CA ALA A 168 -2.69 -6.18 -16.89
C ALA A 168 -1.63 -6.16 -18.00
N ALA A 169 -2.05 -5.84 -19.21
CA ALA A 169 -1.20 -5.86 -20.38
C ALA A 169 -0.17 -4.71 -20.32
N PRO A 170 1.06 -4.90 -20.85
CA PRO A 170 2.06 -3.84 -20.89
C PRO A 170 1.66 -2.66 -21.80
N VAL A 171 0.70 -2.87 -22.70
CA VAL A 171 0.18 -1.87 -23.64
C VAL A 171 -1.34 -1.94 -23.63
N ALA A 172 -1.99 -0.80 -23.43
CA ALA A 172 -3.45 -0.68 -23.46
C ALA A 172 -4.01 -0.80 -24.90
N ALA A 173 -5.33 -0.92 -25.01
CA ALA A 173 -6.04 -1.08 -26.28
C ALA A 173 -5.82 0.09 -27.27
N ASP A 174 -5.52 1.28 -26.75
CA ASP A 174 -5.22 2.49 -27.52
C ASP A 174 -3.73 2.64 -27.89
N GLY A 175 -2.88 1.69 -27.49
CA GLY A 175 -1.44 1.73 -27.70
C GLY A 175 -0.64 2.40 -26.58
N THR A 176 -1.28 2.85 -25.51
CA THR A 176 -0.59 3.46 -24.37
C THR A 176 0.24 2.42 -23.59
N VAL A 177 1.56 2.64 -23.49
CA VAL A 177 2.45 1.82 -22.65
C VAL A 177 2.12 2.04 -21.17
N GLN A 178 1.87 0.95 -20.44
CA GLN A 178 1.44 0.87 -19.05
C GLN A 178 2.60 0.48 -18.12
N ASP A 179 3.55 1.41 -17.89
CA ASP A 179 4.82 1.16 -17.19
C ASP A 179 5.26 2.27 -16.20
N TRP A 180 4.31 2.96 -15.56
CA TRP A 180 4.61 4.17 -14.75
C TRP A 180 3.95 4.19 -13.36
N GLY A 181 4.36 5.18 -12.57
CA GLY A 181 3.76 5.50 -11.27
C GLY A 181 3.97 4.39 -10.24
N THR A 182 2.89 4.00 -9.57
CA THR A 182 2.94 3.04 -8.47
C THR A 182 3.41 1.65 -8.86
N GLN A 183 3.28 1.25 -10.13
CA GLN A 183 3.81 -0.03 -10.61
C GLN A 183 5.33 -0.16 -10.42
N ARG A 184 6.04 0.97 -10.34
CA ARG A 184 7.50 0.98 -10.21
C ARG A 184 7.99 0.66 -8.80
N LEU A 185 7.08 0.54 -7.84
CA LEU A 185 7.41 0.22 -6.46
C LEU A 185 7.74 -1.28 -6.31
N PRO A 186 8.71 -1.62 -5.43
CA PRO A 186 9.02 -3.01 -5.10
C PRO A 186 7.77 -3.76 -4.59
N GLY A 187 7.66 -5.05 -4.93
CA GLY A 187 6.60 -5.92 -4.45
C GLY A 187 5.22 -5.71 -5.09
N VAL A 188 5.08 -4.79 -6.04
CA VAL A 188 3.84 -4.67 -6.83
C VAL A 188 3.65 -5.89 -7.73
N THR A 189 2.47 -6.48 -7.68
CA THR A 189 2.07 -7.65 -8.46
C THR A 189 1.01 -7.33 -9.52
N GLY A 190 0.23 -6.27 -9.32
CA GLY A 190 -0.81 -5.86 -10.27
C GLY A 190 -1.12 -4.38 -10.22
N SER A 191 -1.58 -3.83 -11.34
CA SER A 191 -1.75 -2.40 -11.51
C SER A 191 -2.89 -2.02 -12.46
N LYS A 192 -3.40 -0.79 -12.30
CA LYS A 192 -4.31 -0.11 -13.23
C LYS A 192 -3.88 1.34 -13.37
N TRP A 193 -3.82 1.80 -14.61
CA TRP A 193 -3.45 3.18 -14.93
C TRP A 193 -4.63 4.01 -15.43
N GLY A 194 -4.46 5.33 -15.36
CA GLY A 194 -5.33 6.35 -15.94
C GLY A 194 -4.52 7.49 -16.54
N TRP A 195 -4.98 8.04 -17.65
CA TRP A 195 -4.36 9.18 -18.34
C TRP A 195 -5.46 10.02 -18.97
N ALA A 196 -5.25 11.32 -19.04
CA ALA A 196 -6.05 12.20 -19.88
C ALA A 196 -5.78 11.92 -21.36
N ASP A 197 -6.71 12.29 -22.25
CA ASP A 197 -6.59 12.06 -23.70
C ASP A 197 -5.35 12.74 -24.32
N ASP A 198 -4.92 13.88 -23.76
CA ASP A 198 -3.68 14.53 -24.19
C ASP A 198 -2.41 13.79 -23.72
N GLY A 199 -2.56 12.84 -22.81
CA GLY A 199 -1.52 11.94 -22.33
C GLY A 199 -0.51 12.57 -21.35
N TYR A 200 -0.67 13.84 -20.99
CA TYR A 200 0.31 14.56 -20.14
C TYR A 200 -0.28 15.54 -19.12
N SER A 201 -1.56 15.93 -19.22
CA SER A 201 -2.15 16.88 -18.27
C SER A 201 -2.45 16.25 -16.92
N VAL A 202 -2.94 15.01 -16.91
CA VAL A 202 -3.24 14.25 -15.69
C VAL A 202 -2.98 12.77 -15.93
N VAL A 203 -2.35 12.12 -14.95
CA VAL A 203 -2.12 10.68 -14.93
C VAL A 203 -2.44 10.09 -13.56
N ALA A 204 -2.79 8.81 -13.54
CA ALA A 204 -3.11 8.05 -12.35
C ALA A 204 -2.55 6.63 -12.45
N SER A 205 -2.25 6.04 -11.31
CA SER A 205 -1.83 4.64 -11.19
C SER A 205 -2.26 4.08 -9.84
N ALA A 206 -2.90 2.92 -9.81
CA ALA A 206 -3.25 2.19 -8.61
C ALA A 206 -2.69 0.78 -8.70
N SER A 207 -2.04 0.32 -7.64
CA SER A 207 -1.32 -0.95 -7.61
C SER A 207 -1.60 -1.73 -6.34
N ILE A 208 -1.48 -3.04 -6.45
CA ILE A 208 -1.56 -4.01 -5.37
C ILE A 208 -0.23 -4.75 -5.27
N GLY A 209 0.26 -4.96 -4.04
CA GLY A 209 1.27 -5.98 -3.72
C GLY A 209 0.60 -7.15 -3.00
N ASP A 210 1.37 -8.02 -2.34
CA ASP A 210 0.80 -9.11 -1.52
C ASP A 210 0.14 -8.55 -0.24
N ASP A 211 0.81 -7.64 0.45
CA ASP A 211 0.37 -7.11 1.74
C ASP A 211 0.00 -5.63 1.73
N PHE A 212 0.03 -4.97 0.56
CA PHE A 212 -0.29 -3.54 0.48
C PHE A 212 -1.12 -3.17 -0.74
N VAL A 213 -1.63 -1.95 -0.69
CA VAL A 213 -2.32 -1.24 -1.77
C VAL A 213 -1.78 0.19 -1.82
N VAL A 214 -1.59 0.72 -3.03
CA VAL A 214 -1.06 2.08 -3.23
C VAL A 214 -1.72 2.73 -4.45
N ALA A 215 -2.07 4.02 -4.36
CA ALA A 215 -2.64 4.76 -5.48
C ALA A 215 -2.03 6.17 -5.57
N SER A 216 -1.84 6.64 -6.79
CA SER A 216 -1.35 7.98 -7.09
C SER A 216 -2.16 8.64 -8.21
N ASN A 217 -2.32 9.95 -8.13
CA ASN A 217 -2.88 10.79 -9.20
C ASN A 217 -2.10 12.11 -9.27
N THR A 218 -1.57 12.46 -10.44
CA THR A 218 -0.72 13.62 -10.65
C THR A 218 -1.28 14.50 -11.76
N TYR A 219 -1.47 15.79 -11.47
CA TYR A 219 -1.58 16.83 -12.48
C TYR A 219 -0.20 17.05 -13.11
N GLY A 220 0.03 16.38 -14.24
CA GLY A 220 1.31 16.36 -14.94
C GLY A 220 1.55 15.04 -15.67
N PRO A 221 2.75 14.88 -16.27
CA PRO A 221 3.09 13.72 -17.08
C PRO A 221 3.42 12.49 -16.23
N ARG A 222 3.39 11.31 -16.86
CA ARG A 222 3.76 9.99 -16.28
C ARG A 222 5.09 10.02 -15.53
N ARG A 223 6.08 10.74 -16.06
CA ARG A 223 7.39 10.90 -15.43
C ARG A 223 7.30 11.61 -14.09
N ALA A 224 6.55 12.72 -14.01
CA ALA A 224 6.39 13.44 -12.76
C ALA A 224 5.70 12.58 -11.69
N GLN A 225 4.67 11.84 -12.07
CA GLN A 225 4.04 10.88 -11.15
C GLN A 225 5.03 9.81 -10.66
N THR A 226 5.83 9.26 -11.57
CA THR A 226 6.80 8.22 -11.23
C THR A 226 7.89 8.74 -10.29
N ASP A 227 8.45 9.92 -10.61
CA ASP A 227 9.48 10.56 -9.79
C ASP A 227 8.94 10.87 -8.38
N ASP A 228 7.71 11.39 -8.27
CA ASP A 228 7.09 11.71 -6.96
C ASP A 228 6.79 10.46 -6.13
N VAL A 229 6.30 9.39 -6.77
CA VAL A 229 6.02 8.11 -6.10
C VAL A 229 7.32 7.46 -5.60
N LEU A 230 8.36 7.43 -6.42
CA LEU A 230 9.63 6.80 -6.04
C LEU A 230 10.39 7.63 -5.01
N ALA A 231 10.29 8.97 -5.05
CA ALA A 231 10.86 9.82 -4.02
C ALA A 231 10.22 9.56 -2.65
N ALA A 232 8.91 9.31 -2.60
CA ALA A 232 8.20 9.06 -1.34
C ALA A 232 8.33 7.61 -0.83
N LEU A 233 8.31 6.63 -1.73
CA LEU A 233 8.12 5.21 -1.35
C LEU A 233 9.14 4.24 -1.97
N GLY A 234 10.03 4.70 -2.85
CA GLY A 234 10.91 3.83 -3.63
C GLY A 234 11.93 3.06 -2.81
N ASP A 235 12.40 3.65 -1.71
CA ASP A 235 13.40 3.07 -0.80
C ASP A 235 12.79 2.60 0.55
N VAL A 236 11.46 2.53 0.64
CA VAL A 236 10.72 2.10 1.84
C VAL A 236 10.31 0.64 1.71
N ASP A 237 10.44 -0.14 2.78
CA ASP A 237 9.89 -1.51 2.81
C ASP A 237 8.36 -1.46 2.96
N LEU A 238 7.67 -1.74 1.85
CA LEU A 238 6.21 -1.76 1.76
C LEU A 238 5.58 -3.04 2.33
N THR A 239 6.39 -3.96 2.84
CA THR A 239 5.96 -5.27 3.35
C THR A 239 6.45 -5.56 4.77
N ALA A 240 7.22 -4.64 5.36
CA ALA A 240 7.76 -4.82 6.71
C ALA A 240 6.64 -4.98 7.74
N PRO A 241 6.67 -6.00 8.62
CA PRO A 241 5.88 -5.94 9.83
C PRO A 241 6.33 -4.72 10.66
N PRO A 242 5.43 -4.04 11.38
CA PRO A 242 5.80 -2.89 12.20
C PRO A 242 6.91 -3.30 13.17
N ALA A 243 7.82 -2.37 13.47
CA ALA A 243 8.70 -2.55 14.62
C ALA A 243 7.84 -2.90 15.84
N PRO A 244 8.18 -3.95 16.62
CA PRO A 244 7.50 -4.22 17.87
C PRO A 244 7.45 -2.92 18.67
N GLY A 245 6.25 -2.51 19.10
CA GLY A 245 6.11 -1.32 19.93
C GLY A 245 7.10 -1.39 21.10
N ALA A 246 7.68 -0.26 21.50
CA ALA A 246 8.56 -0.22 22.65
C ALA A 246 7.85 -0.93 23.82
N VAL A 247 8.46 -2.01 24.32
CA VAL A 247 7.92 -2.76 25.44
C VAL A 247 8.09 -1.88 26.68
N THR A 248 7.12 -0.99 26.94
CA THR A 248 7.20 -0.04 28.05
C THR A 248 6.99 -0.70 29.41
N ASP A 249 6.52 -1.95 29.44
CA ASP A 249 6.33 -2.74 30.65
C ASP A 249 6.87 -4.16 30.47
N LEU A 250 8.20 -4.31 30.52
CA LEU A 250 8.75 -5.61 30.86
C LEU A 250 8.34 -5.91 32.32
N PRO A 251 7.78 -7.10 32.62
CA PRO A 251 7.48 -7.44 34.00
C PRO A 251 8.75 -7.36 34.84
N VAL A 252 8.69 -6.62 35.95
CA VAL A 252 9.75 -6.65 36.95
C VAL A 252 9.84 -8.09 37.46
N ILE A 253 10.89 -8.80 37.06
CA ILE A 253 11.19 -10.13 37.59
C ILE A 253 11.84 -9.92 38.96
N PRO A 254 11.23 -10.34 40.07
CA PRO A 254 11.80 -10.16 41.39
C PRO A 254 13.20 -10.80 41.47
N GLY A 255 14.22 -9.99 41.77
CA GLY A 255 15.61 -10.44 41.90
C GLY A 255 16.52 -10.17 40.69
N LEU A 256 16.01 -9.55 39.61
CA LEU A 256 16.85 -9.02 38.53
C LEU A 256 16.88 -7.47 38.58
N PRO A 257 18.04 -6.85 38.29
CA PRO A 257 18.14 -5.39 38.20
C PRO A 257 17.27 -4.89 37.04
N SER A 258 16.63 -3.75 37.27
CA SER A 258 15.90 -3.00 36.26
C SER A 258 16.83 -2.57 35.11
N VAL A 259 16.22 -2.23 33.96
CA VAL A 259 16.96 -1.70 32.80
C VAL A 259 17.76 -0.45 33.19
N GLU A 260 17.19 0.42 34.03
CA GLU A 260 17.87 1.60 34.58
C GLU A 260 19.12 1.24 35.38
N GLU A 261 19.03 0.24 36.26
CA GLU A 261 20.15 -0.22 37.10
C GLU A 261 21.26 -0.84 36.25
N LEU A 262 20.90 -1.62 35.23
CA LEU A 262 21.86 -2.17 34.27
C LEU A 262 22.58 -1.08 33.48
N LEU A 263 21.87 -0.05 33.03
CA LEU A 263 22.46 1.08 32.31
C LEU A 263 23.40 1.90 33.20
N GLN A 264 23.06 2.10 34.47
CA GLN A 264 23.92 2.76 35.45
C GLN A 264 25.17 1.94 35.79
N MET A 265 25.08 0.61 35.77
CA MET A 265 26.23 -0.27 35.99
C MET A 265 27.20 -0.30 34.81
N LEU A 266 26.72 -0.01 33.60
CA LEU A 266 27.51 -0.03 32.35
C LEU A 266 28.05 1.34 31.95
N ALA A 267 27.63 2.42 32.62
CA ALA A 267 28.16 3.76 32.37
C ALA A 267 29.64 3.84 32.84
N PRO A 268 30.57 4.34 32.00
CA PRO A 268 31.95 4.53 32.40
C PRO A 268 32.04 5.60 33.50
N ARG A 269 32.80 5.30 34.56
CA ARG A 269 33.07 6.24 35.66
C ARG A 269 34.10 7.28 35.28
#